data_AF-A0A5D5AH42-F1
#
_entry.id   AF-A0A5D5AH42-F1
#
_cell.length_a   1.000
_cell.length_b   1.000
_cell.length_c   1.000
_cell.angle_alpha   90.00
_cell.angle_beta   90.00
_cell.angle_gamma   90.00
#
_symmetry.space_group_name_H-M   'P 1'
#
loop_
_entity.id
_entity.type
_entity.pdbx_description
1 polymer ?
#
loop_
_entity_poly.entity_id
_entity_poly.type
_entity_poly.pdbx_seq_one_letter_code
_entity_poly.pdbx_strand_id
1 'polypeptide(L)'
;MDCPTCGTSLSSERGMRQHHTKVYGEPLPNRTCNGCGIEFYDPKARLEYYDDCNPNAGEHNGNCSDARETTTCECCGDSFSYYPSDKDGVYCSVCVAEAIGLLPENPSEKGERVIIECECFGSDLEVRPAKADKRERGCFCTLECYGEWLSENVVGPDHHQWEGGAIDYGQEWWQIRRQALERDGYECQHCSADADDLGRNPDVHHLEPVRSFDQPADAHTMNNVVTLCRSCHRRADEGEIEVSPRSEK
;
A
#
# COMPACT_ATOMS: atom_id res chain seq x y z
N MET A 1 10.60 22.15 36.39
CA MET A 1 11.28 21.28 35.41
C MET A 1 12.01 22.18 34.44
N ASP A 2 13.30 21.97 34.28
CA ASP A 2 14.14 22.84 33.46
C ASP A 2 14.26 22.26 32.05
N CYS A 3 14.20 23.14 31.04
CA CYS A 3 14.44 22.76 29.66
C CYS A 3 15.89 22.28 29.51
N PRO A 4 16.16 21.09 28.97
CA PRO A 4 17.54 20.56 28.86
C PRO A 4 18.43 21.39 27.94
N THR A 5 17.85 22.14 27.00
CA THR A 5 18.59 22.89 25.97
C THR A 5 18.93 24.32 26.37
N CYS A 6 18.07 25.00 27.16
CA CYS A 6 18.29 26.39 27.60
C CYS A 6 18.22 26.64 29.10
N GLY A 7 17.95 25.61 29.90
CA GLY A 7 17.83 25.73 31.35
C GLY A 7 16.64 26.57 31.82
N THR A 8 15.71 26.94 30.94
CA THR A 8 14.52 27.72 31.33
C THR A 8 13.61 26.88 32.22
N SER A 9 13.34 27.37 33.43
CA SER A 9 12.50 26.70 34.43
C SER A 9 11.02 26.86 34.11
N LEU A 10 10.29 25.75 34.02
CA LEU A 10 8.86 25.72 33.75
C LEU A 10 8.10 24.97 34.85
N SER A 11 6.83 25.34 35.03
CA SER A 11 5.97 24.91 36.14
C SER A 11 5.56 23.43 36.09
N SER A 12 5.61 22.80 34.92
CA SER A 12 5.28 21.38 34.73
C SER A 12 6.16 20.75 33.65
N GLU A 13 6.28 19.42 33.69
CA GLU A 13 7.01 18.67 32.66
C GLU A 13 6.35 18.80 31.28
N ARG A 14 5.01 18.76 31.22
CA ARG A 14 4.26 18.99 29.98
C ARG A 14 4.55 20.38 29.40
N GLY A 15 4.57 21.41 30.25
CA GLY A 15 4.92 22.77 29.85
C GLY A 15 6.36 22.86 29.33
N MET A 16 7.30 22.17 29.98
CA MET A 16 8.69 22.06 29.54
C MET A 16 8.83 21.42 28.15
N ARG A 17 8.18 20.28 27.92
CA ARG A 17 8.20 19.60 26.61
C ARG A 17 7.61 20.48 25.50
N GLN A 18 6.48 21.15 25.77
CA GLN A 18 5.87 22.07 24.80
C GLN A 18 6.75 23.28 24.49
N HIS A 19 7.42 23.84 25.50
CA HIS A 19 8.40 24.91 25.29
C HIS A 19 9.55 24.43 24.41
N HIS A 20 10.14 23.27 24.70
CA HIS A 20 11.24 22.72 23.92
C HIS A 20 10.87 22.57 22.44
N THR A 21 9.75 21.90 22.14
CA THR A 21 9.31 21.71 20.75
C THR A 21 9.01 23.03 20.04
N LYS A 22 8.42 24.02 20.74
CA LYS A 22 8.11 25.32 20.14
C LYS A 22 9.35 26.17 19.85
N VAL A 23 10.38 26.09 20.69
CA VAL A 23 11.59 26.92 20.57
C VAL A 23 12.62 26.27 19.65
N TYR A 24 12.76 24.94 19.70
CA TYR A 24 13.82 24.21 18.99
C TYR A 24 13.32 23.36 17.81
N GLY A 25 12.01 23.24 17.61
CA GLY A 25 11.43 22.45 16.52
C GLY A 25 11.47 20.94 16.71
N GLU A 26 12.21 20.44 17.71
CA GLU A 26 12.37 19.01 17.97
C GLU A 26 11.66 18.58 19.26
N PRO A 27 10.84 17.52 19.23
CA PRO A 27 10.22 16.97 20.42
C PRO A 27 11.20 16.13 21.24
N LEU A 28 11.13 16.28 22.57
CA LEU A 28 11.94 15.46 23.48
C LEU A 28 11.44 14.00 23.50
N PRO A 29 12.34 13.02 23.68
CA PRO A 29 11.97 11.62 23.78
C PRO A 29 10.88 11.36 24.82
N ASN A 30 9.98 10.43 24.50
CA ASN A 30 8.92 9.99 25.41
C ASN A 30 8.84 8.47 25.55
N ARG A 31 9.70 7.73 24.83
CA ARG A 31 9.81 6.28 24.83
C ARG A 31 11.28 5.87 24.84
N THR A 32 11.55 4.68 25.32
CA THR A 32 12.85 4.02 25.25
C THR A 32 12.64 2.72 24.50
N CYS A 33 13.49 2.44 23.50
CA CYS A 33 13.39 1.24 22.70
C CYS A 33 13.75 0.00 23.53
N ASN A 34 12.87 -1.00 23.57
CA ASN A 34 13.09 -2.23 24.32
C ASN A 34 14.27 -3.06 23.78
N GLY A 35 14.56 -2.98 22.48
CA GLY A 35 15.67 -3.71 21.85
C GLY A 35 17.04 -3.07 22.14
N CYS A 36 17.26 -1.83 21.69
CA CYS A 36 18.56 -1.16 21.75
C CYS A 36 18.74 -0.13 22.90
N GLY A 37 17.70 0.17 23.67
CA GLY A 37 17.75 1.14 24.77
C GLY A 37 17.80 2.62 24.35
N ILE A 38 17.75 2.93 23.05
CA ILE A 38 17.75 4.31 22.53
C ILE A 38 16.43 5.01 22.91
N GLU A 39 16.52 6.24 23.41
CA GLU A 39 15.36 7.09 23.66
C GLU A 39 14.87 7.74 22.36
N PHE A 40 13.56 7.69 22.11
CA PHE A 40 12.95 8.25 20.90
C PHE A 40 11.60 8.91 21.19
N TYR A 41 11.12 9.71 20.24
CA TYR A 41 9.81 10.36 20.31
C TYR A 41 8.78 9.61 19.44
N ASP A 42 7.69 9.18 20.05
CA ASP A 42 6.51 8.64 19.37
C ASP A 42 5.29 9.54 19.64
N PRO A 43 4.69 10.19 18.61
CA PRO A 43 3.51 11.02 18.76
C PRO A 43 2.31 10.31 19.41
N LYS A 44 2.16 8.99 19.20
CA LYS A 44 1.04 8.19 19.72
C LYS A 44 1.40 7.42 21.00
N ALA A 45 2.64 7.50 21.47
CA ALA A 45 3.16 6.82 22.65
C ALA A 45 2.79 5.33 22.75
N ARG A 46 2.78 4.63 21.61
CA ARG A 46 2.39 3.22 21.46
C ARG A 46 3.54 2.31 20.98
N LEU A 47 4.63 2.89 20.48
CA LEU A 47 5.77 2.13 19.98
C LEU A 47 6.65 1.60 21.12
N GLU A 48 7.01 0.33 21.02
CA GLU A 48 7.94 -0.36 21.93
C GLU A 48 9.38 -0.40 21.38
N TYR A 49 9.52 -0.27 20.06
CA TYR A 49 10.80 -0.30 19.34
C TYR A 49 10.94 0.96 18.50
N TYR A 50 12.17 1.44 18.37
CA TYR A 50 12.53 2.54 17.49
C TYR A 50 12.55 2.07 16.02
N ASP A 51 12.24 2.94 15.06
CA ASP A 51 12.05 2.57 13.64
C ASP A 51 13.28 1.87 13.02
N ASP A 52 14.50 2.29 13.38
CA ASP A 52 15.73 1.65 12.90
C ASP A 52 16.23 0.51 13.80
N CYS A 53 15.53 0.24 14.91
CA CYS A 53 15.81 -0.94 15.71
C CYS A 53 15.04 -2.11 15.10
N ASN A 54 15.77 -3.08 14.55
CA ASN A 54 15.17 -4.37 14.17
C ASN A 54 15.29 -5.33 15.36
N PRO A 55 14.27 -5.45 16.23
CA PRO A 55 14.34 -6.28 17.42
C PRO A 55 14.37 -7.77 17.13
N ASN A 56 14.15 -8.17 15.88
CA ASN A 56 14.16 -9.56 15.43
C ASN A 56 15.40 -9.86 14.57
N ALA A 57 16.42 -9.00 14.57
CA ALA A 57 17.67 -9.22 13.86
C ALA A 57 18.83 -9.51 14.82
N GLY A 58 19.81 -10.28 14.33
CA GLY A 58 21.00 -10.65 15.07
C GLY A 58 20.67 -11.46 16.33
N GLU A 59 21.46 -11.24 17.39
CA GLU A 59 21.40 -11.95 18.68
C GLU A 59 20.02 -11.90 19.37
N HIS A 60 19.16 -10.95 19.03
CA HIS A 60 17.80 -10.83 19.59
C HIS A 60 16.78 -11.75 18.91
N ASN A 61 17.10 -12.32 17.75
CA ASN A 61 16.26 -13.33 17.13
C ASN A 61 16.40 -14.65 17.89
N GLY A 62 15.30 -15.25 18.35
CA GLY A 62 15.32 -16.56 19.01
C GLY A 62 15.87 -17.70 18.14
N ASN A 63 15.97 -17.49 16.82
CA ASN A 63 16.62 -18.40 15.88
C ASN A 63 18.10 -18.04 15.60
N CYS A 64 18.63 -16.98 16.20
CA CYS A 64 20.05 -16.65 16.07
C CYS A 64 20.85 -17.55 17.01
N SER A 65 21.45 -18.58 16.42
CA SER A 65 22.52 -19.34 17.04
C SER A 65 23.80 -19.01 16.28
N ASP A 66 24.60 -18.08 16.82
CA ASP A 66 25.85 -17.61 16.19
C ASP A 66 26.99 -18.66 16.19
N ALA A 67 26.69 -19.91 16.56
CA ALA A 67 27.67 -20.98 16.57
C ALA A 67 27.51 -21.87 15.34
N ARG A 68 28.28 -21.57 14.30
CA ARG A 68 28.58 -22.58 13.29
C ARG A 68 29.44 -23.67 13.92
N GLU A 69 28.99 -24.91 13.83
CA GLU A 69 29.79 -26.07 14.24
C GLU A 69 30.62 -26.57 13.06
N THR A 70 31.71 -27.29 13.36
CA THR A 70 32.58 -27.92 12.36
C THR A 70 32.68 -29.41 12.66
N THR A 71 32.47 -30.22 11.63
CA THR A 71 32.47 -31.67 11.72
C THR A 71 33.01 -32.28 10.42
N THR A 72 33.21 -33.60 10.41
CA THR A 72 33.73 -34.35 9.27
C THR A 72 32.59 -35.03 8.51
N CYS A 73 32.58 -34.88 7.19
CA CYS A 73 31.60 -35.52 6.31
C CYS A 73 31.77 -37.04 6.31
N GLU A 74 30.72 -37.79 6.59
CA GLU A 74 30.76 -39.27 6.55
C GLU A 74 30.97 -39.84 5.14
N CYS A 75 30.69 -39.07 4.09
CA CYS A 75 30.81 -39.52 2.70
C CYS A 75 32.22 -39.31 2.11
N CYS A 76 32.83 -38.13 2.31
CA CYS A 76 34.13 -37.79 1.71
C CYS A 76 35.27 -37.63 2.73
N GLY A 77 34.98 -37.55 4.02
CA GLY A 77 35.99 -37.32 5.06
C GLY A 77 36.47 -35.87 5.18
N ASP A 78 35.92 -34.94 4.40
CA ASP A 78 36.30 -33.53 4.50
C ASP A 78 35.66 -32.85 5.70
N SER A 79 36.40 -31.91 6.30
CA SER A 79 35.86 -31.04 7.35
C SER A 79 35.00 -29.95 6.74
N PHE A 80 33.80 -29.74 7.29
CA PHE A 80 32.89 -28.69 6.85
C PHE A 80 32.18 -28.05 8.04
N SER A 81 31.72 -26.81 7.82
CA SER A 81 31.03 -26.03 8.84
C SER A 81 29.56 -25.82 8.49
N TYR A 82 28.67 -25.99 9.48
CA TYR A 82 27.23 -25.93 9.34
C TYR A 82 26.57 -25.23 10.53
N TYR A 83 25.31 -24.81 10.35
CA TYR A 83 24.47 -24.37 11.46
C TYR A 83 23.69 -25.57 12.00
N PRO A 84 23.81 -25.90 13.31
CA PRO A 84 23.03 -26.96 13.93
C PRO A 84 21.52 -26.75 13.83
N SER A 85 21.06 -25.51 13.68
CA SER A 85 19.66 -25.17 13.40
C SER A 85 19.19 -25.58 12.02
N ASP A 86 20.10 -25.66 11.04
CA ASP A 86 19.77 -25.89 9.64
C ASP A 86 19.87 -27.38 9.27
N LYS A 87 20.85 -28.10 9.84
CA LYS A 87 21.07 -29.53 9.58
C LYS A 87 21.90 -30.21 10.69
N ASP A 88 21.80 -31.53 10.77
CA ASP A 88 22.49 -32.37 11.77
C ASP A 88 24.02 -32.51 11.58
N GLY A 89 24.60 -31.94 10.51
CA GLY A 89 26.05 -31.98 10.31
C GLY A 89 26.63 -33.32 9.87
N VAL A 90 25.86 -34.23 9.26
CA VAL A 90 26.37 -35.55 8.85
C VAL A 90 27.13 -35.51 7.51
N TYR A 91 26.60 -34.77 6.53
CA TYR A 91 27.16 -34.68 5.18
C TYR A 91 27.45 -33.23 4.76
N CYS A 92 28.57 -33.04 4.04
CA CYS A 92 28.91 -31.74 3.45
C CYS A 92 27.95 -31.41 2.30
N SER A 93 27.84 -30.12 1.94
CA SER A 93 26.94 -29.66 0.88
C SER A 93 27.27 -30.25 -0.49
N VAL A 94 28.54 -30.59 -0.75
CA VAL A 94 28.99 -31.19 -2.01
C VAL A 94 28.45 -32.61 -2.16
N CYS A 95 28.69 -33.49 -1.17
CA CYS A 95 28.20 -34.87 -1.22
C CYS A 95 26.66 -34.95 -1.26
N VAL A 96 25.96 -34.02 -0.60
CA VAL A 96 24.49 -33.91 -0.69
C VAL A 96 24.05 -33.51 -2.10
N ALA A 97 24.76 -32.58 -2.75
CA ALA A 97 24.43 -32.15 -4.11
C ALA A 97 24.70 -33.25 -5.16
N GLU A 98 25.71 -34.08 -4.94
CA GLU A 98 26.09 -35.18 -5.83
C GLU A 98 25.31 -36.48 -5.58
N ALA A 99 24.50 -36.54 -4.51
CA ALA A 99 23.74 -37.73 -4.14
C ALA A 99 22.63 -38.03 -5.17
N ILE A 100 22.75 -39.18 -5.84
CA ILE A 100 21.77 -39.64 -6.84
C ILE A 100 20.42 -39.89 -6.15
N GLY A 101 19.37 -39.25 -6.65
CA GLY A 101 17.98 -39.44 -6.18
C GLY A 101 17.60 -38.65 -4.92
N LEU A 102 18.52 -37.87 -4.33
CA LEU A 102 18.21 -37.01 -3.19
C LEU A 102 17.59 -35.66 -3.62
N LEU A 103 18.10 -35.09 -4.70
CA LEU A 103 17.56 -33.87 -5.30
C LEU A 103 16.55 -34.20 -6.41
N PRO A 104 15.50 -33.37 -6.59
CA PRO A 104 14.58 -33.54 -7.71
C PRO A 104 15.32 -33.41 -9.04
N GLU A 105 14.89 -34.16 -10.06
CA GLU A 105 15.49 -34.14 -11.42
C GLU A 105 15.44 -32.77 -12.10
N ASN A 106 14.56 -31.87 -11.62
CA ASN A 106 14.43 -30.50 -12.09
C ASN A 106 14.54 -29.53 -10.90
N PRO A 107 15.76 -29.28 -10.38
CA PRO A 107 15.95 -28.34 -9.30
C PRO A 107 15.53 -26.93 -9.75
N SER A 108 14.98 -26.14 -8.82
CA SER A 108 14.61 -24.76 -9.11
C SER A 108 15.86 -23.90 -9.30
N GLU A 109 16.35 -23.85 -10.54
CA GLU A 109 17.46 -22.97 -10.90
C GLU A 109 16.96 -21.52 -10.93
N LYS A 110 17.51 -20.72 -10.01
CA LYS A 110 17.33 -19.27 -10.05
C LYS A 110 18.28 -18.74 -11.11
N GLY A 111 17.81 -18.70 -12.36
CA GLY A 111 18.59 -18.12 -13.47
C GLY A 111 19.10 -16.72 -13.14
N GLU A 112 20.16 -16.30 -13.84
CA GLU A 112 20.76 -14.97 -13.67
C GLU A 112 19.70 -13.88 -13.81
N ARG A 113 19.80 -12.84 -12.99
CA ARG A 113 18.84 -11.75 -13.04
C ARG A 113 19.06 -10.94 -14.31
N VAL A 114 17.97 -10.53 -14.94
CA VAL A 114 17.96 -9.72 -16.15
C VAL A 114 17.58 -8.29 -15.79
N ILE A 115 18.19 -7.33 -16.46
CA ILE A 115 17.84 -5.92 -16.37
C ILE A 115 16.72 -5.66 -17.38
N ILE A 116 15.63 -5.08 -16.90
CA ILE A 116 14.49 -4.66 -17.73
C ILE A 116 14.11 -3.24 -17.35
N GLU A 117 13.53 -2.50 -18.28
CA GLU A 117 13.05 -1.13 -18.03
C GLU A 117 11.67 -1.17 -17.37
N CYS A 118 11.44 -0.28 -16.41
CA CYS A 118 10.13 -0.03 -15.82
C CYS A 118 9.18 0.53 -16.88
N GLU A 119 8.02 -0.06 -17.04
CA GLU A 119 7.09 0.33 -18.11
C GLU A 119 6.36 1.67 -17.85
N CYS A 120 6.47 2.19 -16.62
CA CYS A 120 5.89 3.48 -16.24
C CYS A 120 6.87 4.66 -16.41
N PHE A 121 8.14 4.50 -16.00
CA PHE A 121 9.11 5.61 -15.96
C PHE A 121 10.45 5.29 -16.65
N GLY A 122 10.63 4.07 -17.16
CA GLY A 122 11.84 3.66 -17.89
C GLY A 122 13.08 3.43 -17.03
N SER A 123 12.94 3.31 -15.71
CA SER A 123 14.07 3.03 -14.82
C SER A 123 14.45 1.54 -14.82
N ASP A 124 15.74 1.26 -14.68
CA ASP A 124 16.28 -0.10 -14.72
C ASP A 124 15.87 -0.92 -13.50
N LEU A 125 15.33 -2.10 -13.75
CA LEU A 125 14.88 -3.08 -12.76
C LEU A 125 15.59 -4.41 -12.98
N GLU A 126 16.24 -4.90 -11.93
CA GLU A 126 16.83 -6.22 -11.93
C GLU A 126 15.77 -7.25 -11.50
N VAL A 127 15.34 -8.14 -12.39
CA VAL A 127 14.29 -9.15 -12.10
C VAL A 127 14.75 -10.56 -12.49
N ARG A 128 14.05 -11.58 -11.99
CA ARG A 128 14.28 -12.95 -12.46
C ARG A 128 13.69 -13.13 -13.86
N PRO A 129 14.32 -13.91 -14.76
CA PRO A 129 13.79 -14.18 -16.11
C PRO A 129 12.33 -14.63 -16.09
N ALA A 130 12.01 -15.62 -15.25
CA ALA A 130 10.64 -16.11 -15.09
C ALA A 130 9.62 -15.04 -14.64
N LYS A 131 10.06 -13.94 -14.01
CA LYS A 131 9.19 -12.82 -13.63
C LYS A 131 8.98 -11.87 -14.81
N ALA A 132 10.01 -11.66 -15.65
CA ALA A 132 9.89 -10.91 -16.89
C ALA A 132 8.96 -11.65 -17.87
N ASP A 133 9.18 -12.96 -18.07
CA ASP A 133 8.44 -13.75 -19.05
C ASP A 133 6.96 -13.93 -18.71
N LYS A 134 6.62 -14.00 -17.42
CA LYS A 134 5.24 -14.27 -16.96
C LYS A 134 4.37 -13.01 -16.85
N ARG A 135 4.95 -11.82 -16.91
CA ARG A 135 4.22 -10.58 -16.69
C ARG A 135 3.84 -9.97 -18.02
N GLU A 136 2.60 -10.22 -18.44
CA GLU A 136 2.04 -9.66 -19.68
C GLU A 136 1.98 -8.12 -19.69
N ARG A 137 1.79 -7.51 -18.52
CA ARG A 137 1.75 -6.05 -18.31
C ARG A 137 3.12 -5.47 -17.93
N GLY A 138 4.19 -6.25 -18.09
CA GLY A 138 5.56 -5.93 -17.69
C GLY A 138 5.80 -5.66 -16.20
N CYS A 139 6.87 -4.91 -15.92
CA CYS A 139 7.42 -4.74 -14.58
C CYS A 139 7.52 -3.28 -14.17
N PHE A 140 7.36 -3.06 -12.86
CA PHE A 140 7.24 -1.74 -12.25
C PHE A 140 8.10 -1.65 -11.01
N CYS A 141 8.63 -0.46 -10.73
CA CYS A 141 9.48 -0.21 -9.57
C CYS A 141 8.70 -0.32 -8.26
N THR A 142 7.47 0.20 -8.26
CA THR A 142 6.61 0.28 -7.08
C THR A 142 5.17 -0.07 -7.44
N LEU A 143 4.34 -0.29 -6.42
CA LEU A 143 2.90 -0.42 -6.58
C LEU A 143 2.24 0.86 -7.10
N GLU A 144 2.82 2.02 -6.80
CA GLU A 144 2.37 3.31 -7.29
C GLU A 144 2.57 3.43 -8.81
N CYS A 145 3.77 3.12 -9.32
CA CYS A 145 4.03 3.08 -10.76
C CYS A 145 3.11 2.09 -11.50
N TYR A 146 2.80 0.96 -10.86
CA TYR A 146 1.85 0.00 -11.43
C TYR A 146 0.43 0.58 -11.48
N GLY A 147 0.01 1.31 -10.45
CA GLY A 147 -1.30 1.96 -10.38
C GLY A 147 -1.44 3.09 -11.39
N GLU A 148 -0.41 3.91 -11.57
CA GLU A 148 -0.35 4.97 -12.58
C GLU A 148 -0.46 4.39 -13.98
N TRP A 149 0.39 3.41 -14.32
CA TRP A 149 0.32 2.72 -15.61
C TRP A 149 -1.06 2.09 -15.86
N LEU A 150 -1.67 1.47 -14.84
CA LEU A 150 -3.01 0.89 -14.94
C LEU A 150 -4.08 1.95 -15.23
N SER A 151 -3.98 3.11 -14.59
CA SER A 151 -4.93 4.21 -14.78
C SER A 151 -4.87 4.84 -16.18
N GLU A 152 -3.71 4.76 -16.84
CA GLU A 152 -3.51 5.28 -18.19
C GLU A 152 -3.82 4.24 -19.27
N ASN A 153 -3.45 2.97 -19.04
CA ASN A 153 -3.44 1.93 -20.08
C ASN A 153 -4.62 0.95 -19.98
N VAL A 154 -5.29 0.85 -18.83
CA VAL A 154 -6.44 -0.06 -18.63
C VAL A 154 -7.71 0.78 -18.45
N VAL A 155 -8.06 1.50 -19.51
CA VAL A 155 -9.24 2.37 -19.60
C VAL A 155 -10.11 1.98 -20.78
N GLY A 156 -11.41 2.24 -20.68
CA GLY A 156 -12.34 1.92 -21.76
C GLY A 156 -12.33 0.41 -22.07
N PRO A 157 -12.22 0.00 -23.35
CA PRO A 157 -12.30 -1.39 -23.79
C PRO A 157 -11.50 -2.42 -23.00
N ASP A 158 -10.35 -2.01 -22.50
CA ASP A 158 -9.41 -2.90 -21.84
C ASP A 158 -9.72 -3.09 -20.35
N HIS A 159 -10.70 -2.34 -19.80
CA HIS A 159 -11.14 -2.48 -18.42
C HIS A 159 -12.28 -3.51 -18.30
N HIS A 160 -12.16 -4.47 -17.38
CA HIS A 160 -13.14 -5.57 -17.25
C HIS A 160 -14.55 -5.14 -16.82
N GLN A 161 -14.72 -3.95 -16.26
CA GLN A 161 -16.03 -3.34 -15.97
C GLN A 161 -16.54 -2.45 -17.12
N TRP A 162 -15.84 -2.41 -18.26
CA TRP A 162 -16.28 -1.59 -19.38
C TRP A 162 -17.34 -2.31 -20.20
N GLU A 163 -18.54 -1.74 -20.22
CA GLU A 163 -19.68 -2.27 -20.95
C GLU A 163 -19.90 -1.60 -22.33
N GLY A 164 -18.95 -0.77 -22.79
CA GLY A 164 -18.96 -0.13 -24.12
C GLY A 164 -19.36 1.36 -24.15
N GLY A 165 -19.01 2.03 -25.26
CA GLY A 165 -19.53 3.36 -25.66
C GLY A 165 -18.59 4.55 -25.44
N ALA A 166 -18.52 5.46 -26.43
CA ALA A 166 -18.00 6.82 -26.21
C ALA A 166 -19.10 7.62 -25.52
N ILE A 167 -18.96 7.86 -24.21
CA ILE A 167 -19.87 8.77 -23.53
C ILE A 167 -19.32 10.18 -23.79
N ASP A 168 -19.80 10.78 -24.88
CA ASP A 168 -19.64 12.22 -25.11
C ASP A 168 -20.50 12.93 -24.05
N TYR A 169 -19.91 13.14 -22.87
CA TYR A 169 -20.49 13.99 -21.85
C TYR A 169 -20.44 15.42 -22.40
N GLY A 170 -21.47 15.79 -23.16
CA GLY A 170 -21.63 17.13 -23.71
C GLY A 170 -21.50 18.21 -22.63
N GLN A 171 -21.29 19.46 -23.03
CA GLN A 171 -21.08 20.60 -22.12
C GLN A 171 -22.16 20.74 -21.02
N GLU A 172 -23.37 20.22 -21.28
CA GLU A 172 -24.50 20.22 -20.34
C GLU A 172 -24.26 19.35 -19.09
N TRP A 173 -23.47 18.28 -19.18
CA TRP A 173 -23.18 17.42 -18.02
C TRP A 173 -22.45 18.18 -16.92
N TRP A 174 -21.49 19.04 -17.27
CA TRP A 174 -20.76 19.83 -16.29
C TRP A 174 -21.67 20.80 -15.53
N GLN A 175 -22.70 21.33 -16.19
CA GLN A 175 -23.69 22.20 -15.58
C GLN A 175 -24.56 21.41 -14.60
N ILE A 176 -25.09 20.25 -15.03
CA ILE A 176 -25.94 19.38 -14.21
C ILE A 176 -25.16 18.81 -13.02
N ARG A 177 -23.93 18.38 -13.23
CA ARG A 177 -23.04 17.89 -12.17
C ARG A 177 -22.82 18.96 -11.10
N ARG A 178 -22.57 20.21 -11.52
CA ARG A 178 -22.39 21.33 -10.59
C ARG A 178 -23.68 21.64 -9.85
N GLN A 179 -24.81 21.70 -10.54
CA GLN A 179 -26.12 21.93 -9.92
C GLN A 179 -26.48 20.84 -8.92
N ALA A 180 -26.19 19.56 -9.22
CA ALA A 180 -26.39 18.45 -8.29
C ALA A 180 -25.56 18.61 -7.02
N LEU A 181 -24.26 18.94 -7.15
CA LEU A 181 -23.39 19.20 -5.99
C LEU A 181 -23.85 20.39 -5.15
N GLU A 182 -24.24 21.50 -5.79
CA GLU A 182 -24.74 22.69 -5.11
C GLU A 182 -26.09 22.42 -4.41
N ARG A 183 -27.02 21.71 -5.07
CA ARG A 183 -28.31 21.27 -4.50
C ARG A 183 -28.10 20.40 -3.25
N ASP A 184 -27.15 19.48 -3.35
CA ASP A 184 -26.92 18.45 -2.35
C ASP A 184 -25.91 18.89 -1.26
N GLY A 185 -25.49 20.17 -1.27
CA GLY A 185 -24.61 20.73 -0.25
C GLY A 185 -23.21 20.15 -0.24
N TYR A 186 -22.78 19.51 -1.32
CA TYR A 186 -21.55 18.70 -1.38
C TYR A 186 -21.55 17.52 -0.39
N GLU A 187 -22.73 17.03 -0.01
CA GLU A 187 -22.90 15.91 0.91
C GLU A 187 -23.43 14.66 0.18
N CYS A 188 -23.05 13.48 0.66
CA CYS A 188 -23.63 12.22 0.22
C CYS A 188 -25.11 12.14 0.65
N GLN A 189 -26.04 11.95 -0.29
CA GLN A 189 -27.47 11.92 0.03
C GLN A 189 -27.93 10.64 0.74
N HIS A 190 -27.09 9.60 0.79
CA HIS A 190 -27.41 8.35 1.49
C HIS A 190 -26.84 8.33 2.92
N CYS A 191 -25.57 8.72 3.12
CA CYS A 191 -24.90 8.64 4.42
C CYS A 191 -24.61 10.00 5.07
N SER A 192 -24.96 11.10 4.42
CA SER A 192 -24.73 12.48 4.88
C SER A 192 -23.26 12.85 5.13
N ALA A 193 -22.30 12.09 4.59
CA ALA A 193 -20.89 12.45 4.66
C ALA A 193 -20.60 13.61 3.71
N ASP A 194 -19.95 14.66 4.24
CA ASP A 194 -19.60 15.86 3.49
C ASP A 194 -18.21 15.76 2.83
N ALA A 195 -17.83 16.80 2.09
CA ALA A 195 -16.55 16.82 1.37
C ALA A 195 -15.32 16.81 2.31
N ASP A 196 -15.44 17.33 3.53
CA ASP A 196 -14.37 17.33 4.53
C ASP A 196 -14.18 15.92 5.11
N ASP A 197 -15.29 15.21 5.39
CA ASP A 197 -15.28 13.80 5.81
C ASP A 197 -14.70 12.85 4.75
N LEU A 198 -14.97 13.14 3.47
CA LEU A 198 -14.54 12.33 2.34
C LEU A 198 -13.14 12.69 1.82
N GLY A 199 -12.60 13.86 2.21
CA GLY A 199 -11.38 14.45 1.66
C GLY A 199 -11.48 14.82 0.17
N ARG A 200 -12.71 14.84 -0.38
CA ARG A 200 -13.05 15.14 -1.77
C ARG A 200 -14.55 15.34 -1.93
N ASN A 201 -14.96 15.96 -3.03
CA ASN A 201 -16.38 16.05 -3.37
C ASN A 201 -17.01 14.66 -3.61
N PRO A 202 -18.29 14.46 -3.25
CA PRO A 202 -19.03 13.25 -3.62
C PRO A 202 -19.19 13.13 -5.14
N ASP A 203 -19.37 11.90 -5.61
CA ASP A 203 -19.59 11.61 -7.02
C ASP A 203 -21.08 11.83 -7.35
N VAL A 204 -21.37 12.19 -8.61
CA VAL A 204 -22.77 12.33 -9.08
C VAL A 204 -23.15 11.05 -9.79
N HIS A 205 -24.13 10.34 -9.22
CA HIS A 205 -24.67 9.09 -9.72
C HIS A 205 -25.95 9.33 -10.53
N HIS A 206 -26.12 8.60 -11.63
CA HIS A 206 -27.35 8.58 -12.42
C HIS A 206 -28.32 7.54 -11.86
N LEU A 207 -29.57 7.94 -11.55
CA LEU A 207 -30.61 7.02 -11.05
C LEU A 207 -31.04 6.02 -12.11
N GLU A 208 -31.23 6.50 -13.34
CA GLU A 208 -31.39 5.68 -14.53
C GLU A 208 -30.10 5.81 -15.38
N PRO A 209 -29.39 4.69 -15.65
CA PRO A 209 -28.11 4.72 -16.35
C PRO A 209 -28.19 5.40 -17.71
N VAL A 210 -27.18 6.19 -18.11
CA VAL A 210 -27.18 6.93 -19.40
C VAL A 210 -27.54 6.06 -20.62
N ARG A 211 -27.16 4.78 -20.59
CA ARG A 211 -27.44 3.78 -21.63
C ARG A 211 -28.93 3.38 -21.79
N SER A 212 -29.81 3.68 -20.83
CA SER A 212 -31.25 3.40 -20.96
C SER A 212 -31.96 4.41 -21.86
N PHE A 213 -31.33 5.54 -22.15
CA PHE A 213 -31.90 6.62 -22.95
C PHE A 213 -31.51 6.48 -24.43
N ASP A 214 -32.46 6.76 -25.33
CA ASP A 214 -32.21 6.79 -26.78
C ASP A 214 -31.21 7.90 -27.16
N GLN A 215 -31.17 9.00 -26.40
CA GLN A 215 -30.18 10.07 -26.53
C GLN A 215 -29.47 10.29 -25.18
N PRO A 216 -28.12 10.20 -25.12
CA PRO A 216 -27.37 10.38 -23.87
C PRO A 216 -27.61 11.71 -23.15
N ALA A 217 -27.92 12.77 -23.90
CA ALA A 217 -28.25 14.09 -23.35
C ALA A 217 -29.48 14.05 -22.41
N ASP A 218 -30.46 13.20 -22.70
CA ASP A 218 -31.70 13.09 -21.92
C ASP A 218 -31.46 12.49 -20.52
N ALA A 219 -30.36 11.75 -20.35
CA ALA A 219 -29.96 11.20 -19.06
C ALA A 219 -29.42 12.28 -18.10
N HIS A 220 -28.91 13.41 -18.63
CA HIS A 220 -28.30 14.49 -17.85
C HIS A 220 -29.35 15.47 -17.34
N THR A 221 -30.26 15.01 -16.49
CA THR A 221 -31.28 15.88 -15.87
C THR A 221 -31.17 15.87 -14.36
N MET A 222 -31.53 16.97 -13.70
CA MET A 222 -31.49 17.09 -12.23
C MET A 222 -32.35 16.04 -11.52
N ASN A 223 -33.39 15.55 -12.18
CA ASN A 223 -34.27 14.48 -11.68
C ASN A 223 -33.68 13.09 -11.84
N ASN A 224 -32.64 12.93 -12.65
CA ASN A 224 -31.96 11.67 -12.89
C ASN A 224 -30.61 11.57 -12.18
N VAL A 225 -30.26 12.53 -11.31
CA VAL A 225 -28.93 12.57 -10.66
C VAL A 225 -28.99 12.82 -9.16
N VAL A 226 -28.04 12.23 -8.43
CA VAL A 226 -27.90 12.32 -6.97
C VAL A 226 -26.43 12.26 -6.55
N THR A 227 -26.02 13.02 -5.53
CA THR A 227 -24.64 12.93 -5.02
C THR A 227 -24.47 11.79 -4.03
N LEU A 228 -23.45 10.96 -4.23
CA LEU A 228 -23.11 9.83 -3.37
C LEU A 228 -21.60 9.79 -3.11
N CYS A 229 -21.19 9.38 -1.90
CA CYS A 229 -19.80 9.04 -1.65
C CYS A 229 -19.43 7.75 -2.39
N ARG A 230 -18.13 7.52 -2.62
CA ARG A 230 -17.62 6.39 -3.42
C ARG A 230 -18.15 5.02 -2.97
N SER A 231 -18.34 4.83 -1.66
CA SER A 231 -18.89 3.59 -1.10
C SER A 231 -20.39 3.44 -1.35
N CYS A 232 -21.17 4.52 -1.20
CA CYS A 232 -22.61 4.49 -1.49
C CYS A 232 -22.86 4.40 -3.00
N HIS A 233 -22.04 5.07 -3.82
CA HIS A 233 -22.13 5.00 -5.28
C HIS A 233 -21.98 3.56 -5.76
N ARG A 234 -20.95 2.86 -5.30
CA ARG A 234 -20.73 1.44 -5.65
C ARG A 234 -21.91 0.55 -5.25
N ARG A 235 -22.45 0.76 -4.04
CA ARG A 235 -23.61 0.00 -3.55
C ARG A 235 -24.88 0.29 -4.35
N ALA A 236 -25.03 1.51 -4.89
CA ALA A 236 -26.13 1.87 -5.77
C ALA A 236 -25.98 1.16 -7.13
N ASP A 237 -24.77 1.15 -7.70
CA ASP A 237 -24.47 0.43 -8.95
C ASP A 237 -24.75 -1.08 -8.82
N GLU A 238 -24.46 -1.67 -7.65
CA GLU A 238 -24.70 -3.09 -7.34
C GLU A 238 -26.17 -3.38 -6.97
N GLY A 239 -27.05 -2.37 -6.91
CA GLY A 239 -28.47 -2.49 -6.56
C GLY A 239 -28.74 -2.78 -5.08
N GLU A 240 -27.75 -2.59 -4.20
CA GLU A 240 -27.87 -2.83 -2.76
C GLU A 240 -28.56 -1.69 -2.00
N ILE A 241 -28.61 -0.50 -2.60
CA ILE A 241 -29.31 0.66 -2.04
C ILE A 241 -30.27 1.26 -3.06
N GLU A 242 -31.51 1.50 -2.63
CA GLU A 242 -32.46 2.28 -3.41
C GLU A 242 -32.17 3.76 -3.24
N VAL A 243 -31.91 4.45 -4.35
CA VAL A 243 -31.66 5.89 -4.36
C VAL A 243 -32.82 6.56 -5.09
N SER A 244 -33.39 7.61 -4.50
CA SER A 244 -34.54 8.34 -5.06
C SER A 244 -34.16 9.79 -5.38
N PRO A 245 -34.78 10.42 -6.39
CA PRO A 245 -34.52 11.82 -6.65
C PRO A 245 -35.05 12.69 -5.51
N ARG A 246 -34.24 13.65 -5.07
CA ARG A 246 -34.67 14.67 -4.12
C ARG A 246 -35.48 15.73 -4.89
N SER A 247 -36.73 15.94 -4.50
CA SER A 247 -37.51 17.08 -4.99
C SER A 247 -36.85 18.40 -4.56
N GLU A 248 -36.87 19.37 -5.47
CA GLU A 248 -36.37 20.73 -5.25
C GLU A 248 -36.95 21.30 -3.95
N LYS A 249 -36.09 21.88 -3.10
CA LYS A 249 -36.50 22.62 -1.88
C LYS A 249 -36.75 24.08 -2.21
#